data_AF-A0A3B8N4Q3-F1
#
_entry.id   AF-A0A3B8N4Q3-F1
#
_cell.length_a   1.000
_cell.length_b   1.000
_cell.length_c   1.000
_cell.angle_alpha   90.00
_cell.angle_beta   90.00
_cell.angle_gamma   90.00
#
_symmetry.space_group_name_H-M   'P 1'
#
loop_
_entity.id
_entity.type
_entity.pdbx_description
1 polymer ?
#
loop_
_entity_poly.entity_id
_entity_poly.type
_entity_poly.pdbx_seq_one_letter_code
_entity_poly.pdbx_strand_id
1 'polypeptide(L)' 'MNRIDGREFNELRPIKITRNFNKFAEGSVLIEMG' A
#
# COMPACT_ATOMS: atom_id res chain seq x y z
N MET A 1 24.36 -4.02 1.63
CA MET A 1 23.72 -4.07 0.31
C MET A 1 22.38 -3.38 0.47
N ASN A 2 22.21 -2.18 -0.08
CA ASN A 2 20.95 -1.45 0.09
C ASN A 2 19.95 -1.95 -0.94
N ARG A 3 18.66 -2.05 -0.56
CA ARG A 3 17.58 -2.40 -1.49
C ARG A 3 17.45 -1.29 -2.56
N ILE A 4 16.84 -1.61 -3.70
CA ILE A 4 16.75 -0.69 -4.86
C ILE A 4 16.09 0.65 -4.54
N ASP A 5 15.21 0.67 -3.55
CA ASP A 5 14.43 1.80 -3.09
C ASP A 5 14.96 2.38 -1.77
N GLY A 6 16.17 1.98 -1.37
CA GLY A 6 16.84 2.49 -0.17
C GLY A 6 16.27 2.01 1.16
N ARG A 7 15.25 1.13 1.14
CA ARG A 7 14.61 0.61 2.35
C ARG A 7 15.49 -0.38 3.10
N GLU A 8 15.30 -0.46 4.41
CA GLU A 8 15.91 -1.49 5.23
C GLU A 8 15.34 -2.88 4.95
N PHE A 9 16.05 -3.94 5.36
CA PHE A 9 15.60 -5.33 5.14
C PHE A 9 14.28 -5.65 5.84
N ASN A 10 14.01 -4.98 6.97
CA ASN A 10 12.81 -5.12 7.78
C ASN A 10 11.80 -3.98 7.57
N GLU A 11 12.05 -3.06 6.64
CA GLU A 11 11.15 -1.95 6.36
C GLU A 11 10.14 -2.35 5.26
N LEU A 12 8.87 -2.10 5.54
CA LEU A 12 7.77 -2.30 4.59
C LEU A 12 7.79 -1.23 3.49
N ARG A 13 7.17 -1.53 2.35
CA ARG A 13 6.94 -0.52 1.32
C ARG A 13 5.95 0.55 1.82
N PRO A 14 5.95 1.77 1.26
CA PRO A 14 4.95 2.78 1.59
C PRO A 14 3.53 2.24 1.36
N ILE A 15 2.67 2.29 2.37
CA ILE A 15 1.29 1.79 2.27
C ILE A 15 0.31 2.97 2.33
N LYS A 16 -0.63 3.01 1.39
CA LYS A 16 -1.76 3.94 1.39
C LYS A 16 -3.07 3.15 1.27
N ILE A 17 -4.03 3.51 2.12
CA ILE A 17 -5.32 2.83 2.20
C ILE A 17 -6.41 3.83 1.87
N THR A 18 -7.11 3.59 0.76
CA THR A 18 -8.25 4.41 0.32
C THR A 18 -9.54 3.61 0.48
N ARG A 19 -10.38 4.00 1.45
CA ARG A 19 -11.66 3.35 1.70
C ARG A 19 -12.72 3.79 0.69
N ASN A 20 -13.77 2.99 0.54
CA ASN A 20 -14.90 3.22 -0.37
C ASN A 20 -14.46 3.45 -1.82
N PHE A 21 -13.44 2.72 -2.26
CA PHE A 21 -12.84 2.88 -3.58
C PHE A 21 -13.79 2.51 -4.73
N ASN A 22 -14.58 1.45 -4.54
CA ASN A 22 -15.61 1.04 -5.48
C ASN A 22 -16.98 1.57 -5.03
N LYS A 23 -17.60 2.36 -5.92
CA LYS A 23 -18.89 3.02 -5.71
C LYS A 23 -20.06 2.05 -5.51
N PHE A 24 -19.99 0.84 -6.06
CA PHE A 24 -21.09 -0.12 -6.05
C PHE A 24 -20.94 -1.21 -5.01
N ALA A 25 -19.75 -1.34 -4.41
CA ALA A 25 -19.53 -2.32 -3.37
C ALA A 25 -20.07 -1.79 -2.03
N GLU A 26 -20.79 -2.63 -1.28
CA GLU A 26 -21.28 -2.30 0.08
C GLU A 26 -20.13 -1.95 1.03
N GLY A 27 -18.96 -2.54 0.80
CA GLY A 27 -17.70 -2.13 1.41
C GLY A 27 -16.54 -2.37 0.46
N SER A 28 -15.65 -1.38 0.32
CA SER A 28 -14.45 -1.52 -0.53
C SER A 28 -13.27 -0.72 0.01
N VAL A 29 -12.07 -1.20 -0.28
CA VAL A 29 -10.81 -0.54 0.08
C VAL A 29 -9.79 -0.81 -1.03
N LEU A 30 -9.09 0.23 -1.49
CA LEU A 30 -7.87 0.13 -2.28
C LEU A 30 -6.66 0.21 -1.35
N ILE A 31 -5.79 -0.79 -1.43
CA ILE A 31 -4.50 -0.81 -0.73
C ILE A 31 -3.41 -0.65 -1.77
N GLU A 32 -2.67 0.46 -1.67
CA GLU A 32 -1.49 0.76 -2.49
C GLU A 32 -0.26 0.44 -1.62
N MET A 33 0.61 -0.47 -2.06
CA MET A 33 1.79 -0.91 -1.29
C MET A 33 3.07 -0.76 -2.12
N GLY A 34 3.62 0.45 -2.11
CA GLY A 34 4.86 0.91 -2.74
C GLY A 34 4.94 0.70 -4.23
#